data_AF-C4YS89-F1
#
_entry.id   AF-C4YS89-F1
#
_cell.length_a   1.000
_cell.length_b   1.000
_cell.length_c   1.000
_cell.angle_alpha   90.00
_cell.angle_beta   90.00
_cell.angle_gamma   90.00
#
_symmetry.space_group_name_H-M   'P 1'
#
loop_
_entity.id
_entity.type
_entity.pdbx_description
1 polymer ?
#
loop_
_entity_poly.entity_id
_entity_poly.type
_entity_poly.pdbx_seq_one_letter_code
_entity_poly.pdbx_strand_id
1 'polypeptide(L)'
;MVVDTLIYHPTLSKLIKFWDSTPKREKTFRLLSYLSRFLGYYAYKKGYSKETIELWSDLKAHFTFIRKAMRFFKPVNHLQLASKAFDNKLMDPILQFTTIVRNLGYAGYLTIDAIVFFKLLGIIDKKKYPNLGKYASRFWLLGLIAGLINSLRIIYSLNSYENDQKNTQDEKVKETETETETETKADTVAINQKLYQAKRKLIWDLLDTFIALNSLDILHFTEGDVGLAGVITSLLGLQDLWKAT
;
A
#
# COMPACT_ATOMS: atom_id res chain seq x y z
N MET A 1 11.76 37.26 14.18
CA MET A 1 13.09 36.65 13.90
C MET A 1 13.21 35.20 14.36
N VAL A 2 12.99 34.83 15.63
CA VAL A 2 13.08 33.39 16.05
C VAL A 2 11.92 32.54 15.53
N VAL A 3 10.71 33.11 15.51
CA VAL A 3 9.51 32.44 14.99
C VAL A 3 9.60 32.22 13.48
N ASP A 4 10.19 33.18 12.74
CA ASP A 4 10.41 33.07 11.29
C ASP A 4 11.34 31.90 10.95
N THR A 5 12.42 31.70 11.71
CA THR A 5 13.34 30.58 11.52
C THR A 5 12.66 29.22 11.72
N LEU A 6 11.70 29.12 12.66
CA LEU A 6 10.94 27.90 12.89
C LEU A 6 9.90 27.66 11.78
N ILE A 7 9.20 28.71 11.35
CA ILE A 7 8.17 28.65 10.30
C ILE A 7 8.78 28.32 8.93
N TYR A 8 9.94 28.91 8.60
CA TYR A 8 10.63 28.68 7.33
C TYR A 8 11.61 27.51 7.37
N HIS A 9 11.64 26.72 8.45
CA HIS A 9 12.52 25.57 8.53
C HIS A 9 12.23 24.58 7.38
N PRO A 10 13.25 24.10 6.63
CA PRO A 10 13.04 23.24 5.45
C PRO A 10 12.21 21.99 5.75
N THR A 11 12.39 21.38 6.92
CA THR A 11 11.59 20.23 7.37
C THR A 11 10.12 20.56 7.54
N LEU A 12 9.80 21.74 8.10
CA LEU A 12 8.41 22.17 8.28
C LEU A 12 7.77 22.49 6.93
N SER A 13 8.50 23.17 6.04
CA SER A 13 8.05 23.42 4.66
C SER A 13 7.77 22.11 3.90
N LYS A 14 8.65 21.11 4.06
CA LYS A 14 8.44 19.77 3.49
C LYS A 14 7.23 19.06 4.12
N LEU A 15 7.03 19.21 5.43
CA LEU A 15 5.87 18.65 6.12
C LEU A 15 4.54 19.27 5.65
N ILE A 16 4.50 20.58 5.43
CA ILE A 16 3.34 21.28 4.86
C ILE A 16 3.03 20.73 3.47
N LYS A 17 4.03 20.70 2.57
CA LYS A 17 3.88 20.11 1.22
C LYS A 17 3.47 18.62 1.26
N PHE A 18 3.94 17.89 2.26
CA PHE A 18 3.54 16.50 2.47
C PHE A 18 2.05 16.42 2.83
N TRP A 19 1.58 17.22 3.78
CA TRP A 19 0.18 17.17 4.16
C TRP A 19 -0.75 17.88 3.19
N ASP A 20 -0.30 18.71 2.26
CA ASP A 20 -1.19 19.32 1.26
C ASP A 20 -1.75 18.33 0.22
N SER A 21 -1.31 17.08 0.24
CA SER A 21 -1.80 16.03 -0.67
C SER A 21 -2.78 15.08 0.03
N THR A 22 -3.98 14.91 -0.53
CA THR A 22 -5.00 13.99 0.00
C THR A 22 -4.49 12.54 0.17
N PRO A 23 -3.79 11.91 -0.80
CA PRO A 23 -3.20 10.58 -0.61
C PRO A 23 -2.26 10.47 0.59
N LYS A 24 -1.50 11.53 0.88
CA LYS A 24 -0.55 11.58 1.98
C LYS A 24 -1.29 11.67 3.32
N ARG A 25 -2.31 12.54 3.43
CA ARG A 25 -3.21 12.60 4.61
C ARG A 25 -3.94 11.28 4.84
N GLU A 26 -4.53 10.67 3.81
CA GLU A 26 -5.26 9.40 3.95
C GLU A 26 -4.36 8.29 4.50
N LYS A 27 -3.10 8.25 4.05
CA LYS A 27 -2.11 7.28 4.54
C LYS A 27 -1.69 7.56 5.99
N THR A 28 -1.57 8.83 6.39
CA THR A 28 -1.36 9.20 7.80
C THR A 28 -2.51 8.73 8.68
N PHE A 29 -3.75 8.97 8.27
CA PHE A 29 -4.90 8.47 9.01
C PHE A 29 -5.00 6.94 8.99
N ARG A 30 -4.47 6.26 7.96
CA ARG A 30 -4.33 4.79 7.97
C ARG A 30 -3.42 4.35 9.11
N LEU A 31 -2.25 4.97 9.26
CA LEU A 31 -1.34 4.70 10.37
C LEU A 31 -2.05 4.88 11.71
N LEU A 32 -2.71 6.02 11.91
CA LEU A 32 -3.40 6.31 13.16
C LEU A 32 -4.52 5.30 13.46
N SER A 33 -5.31 4.93 12.45
CA SER A 33 -6.39 3.92 12.60
C SER A 33 -5.86 2.55 13.04
N TYR A 34 -4.78 2.05 12.45
CA TYR A 34 -4.20 0.76 12.83
C TYR A 34 -3.39 0.84 14.14
N LEU A 35 -2.76 1.98 14.43
CA LEU A 35 -2.11 2.22 15.70
C LEU A 35 -3.14 2.23 16.85
N SER A 36 -4.28 2.92 16.68
CA SER A 36 -5.37 2.87 17.65
C SER A 36 -5.93 1.45 17.82
N ARG A 37 -6.03 0.66 16.73
CA ARG A 37 -6.41 -0.76 16.83
C ARG A 37 -5.44 -1.57 17.69
N PHE A 38 -4.13 -1.40 17.48
CA PHE A 38 -3.09 -2.06 18.26
C PHE A 38 -3.11 -1.62 19.73
N LEU A 39 -3.18 -0.31 19.98
CA LEU A 39 -3.17 0.25 21.34
C LEU A 39 -4.42 -0.12 22.13
N GLY A 40 -5.59 -0.18 21.47
CA GLY A 40 -6.82 -0.67 22.10
C GLY A 40 -6.70 -2.14 22.54
N TYR A 41 -6.13 -3.00 21.69
CA TYR A 41 -5.84 -4.39 22.05
C TYR A 41 -4.81 -4.50 23.18
N TYR A 42 -3.74 -3.71 23.12
CA TYR A 42 -2.72 -3.68 24.16
C TYR A 42 -3.30 -3.25 25.52
N ALA A 43 -4.10 -2.18 25.54
CA ALA A 43 -4.79 -1.68 26.72
C ALA A 43 -5.70 -2.76 27.33
N TYR A 44 -6.47 -3.45 26.49
CA TYR A 44 -7.30 -4.59 26.91
C TYR A 44 -6.46 -5.71 27.55
N LYS A 45 -5.38 -6.14 26.90
CA LYS A 45 -4.52 -7.24 27.40
C LYS A 45 -3.81 -6.90 28.70
N LYS A 46 -3.56 -5.62 28.95
CA LYS A 46 -2.92 -5.12 30.18
C LYS A 46 -3.90 -4.78 31.30
N GLY A 47 -5.21 -4.89 31.07
CA GLY A 47 -6.23 -4.61 32.08
C GLY A 47 -6.39 -3.12 32.39
N TYR A 48 -6.18 -2.25 31.41
CA TYR A 48 -6.48 -0.82 31.55
C TYR A 48 -7.99 -0.60 31.73
N SER A 49 -8.37 0.60 32.18
CA SER A 49 -9.77 0.96 32.41
C SER A 49 -10.61 0.86 31.13
N LYS A 50 -11.93 0.66 31.29
CA LYS A 50 -12.87 0.53 30.18
C LYS A 50 -12.87 1.80 29.30
N GLU A 51 -12.80 2.96 29.94
CA GLU A 51 -12.75 4.27 29.29
C GLU A 51 -11.51 4.40 28.38
N THR A 52 -10.37 3.86 28.82
CA THR A 52 -9.14 3.87 28.02
C THR A 52 -9.26 2.98 26.78
N ILE A 53 -9.90 1.82 26.92
CA ILE A 53 -10.12 0.90 25.80
C ILE A 53 -11.12 1.51 24.80
N GLU A 54 -12.19 2.12 25.30
CA GLU A 54 -13.20 2.83 24.50
C GLU A 54 -12.59 4.00 23.72
N LEU A 55 -11.72 4.80 24.35
CA LEU A 55 -10.98 5.88 23.67
C LEU A 55 -10.26 5.39 22.41
N TRP A 56 -9.52 4.28 22.50
CA TRP A 56 -8.81 3.74 21.35
C TRP A 56 -9.74 3.16 20.28
N SER A 57 -10.86 2.57 20.69
CA SER A 57 -11.90 2.10 19.78
C SER A 57 -12.53 3.28 18.99
N ASP A 58 -12.83 4.38 19.67
CA ASP A 58 -13.43 5.57 19.08
C ASP A 58 -12.46 6.28 18.14
N LEU A 59 -11.18 6.41 18.53
CA LEU A 59 -10.15 6.95 17.65
C LEU A 59 -10.00 6.12 16.37
N LYS A 60 -9.97 4.78 16.48
CA LYS A 60 -9.97 3.88 15.32
C LYS A 60 -11.18 4.14 14.42
N ALA A 61 -12.37 4.30 15.00
CA ALA A 61 -13.61 4.56 14.26
C ALA A 61 -13.57 5.92 13.53
N HIS A 62 -13.20 7.00 14.23
CA HIS A 62 -13.08 8.34 13.65
C HIS A 62 -12.06 8.39 12.51
N PHE A 63 -10.86 7.83 12.70
CA PHE A 63 -9.86 7.78 11.63
C PHE A 63 -10.32 6.93 10.44
N THR A 64 -11.04 5.82 10.69
CA THR A 64 -11.63 5.01 9.61
C THR A 64 -12.65 5.80 8.80
N PHE A 65 -13.50 6.57 9.48
CA PHE A 65 -14.49 7.44 8.85
C PHE A 65 -13.82 8.50 7.96
N ILE A 66 -12.86 9.24 8.49
CA ILE A 66 -12.11 10.29 7.76
C ILE A 66 -11.46 9.70 6.51
N ARG A 67 -10.81 8.53 6.63
CA ARG A 67 -10.17 7.88 5.48
C ARG A 67 -11.16 7.48 4.40
N LYS A 68 -12.32 6.94 4.79
CA LYS A 68 -13.37 6.58 3.83
C LYS A 68 -13.84 7.80 3.04
N ALA A 69 -14.01 8.95 3.72
CA ALA A 69 -14.32 10.21 3.05
C ALA A 69 -13.21 10.62 2.07
N MET A 70 -11.94 10.56 2.47
CA MET A 70 -10.79 10.91 1.60
C MET A 70 -10.60 9.95 0.41
N ARG A 71 -11.13 8.73 0.48
CA ARG A 71 -11.09 7.74 -0.61
C ARG A 71 -12.27 7.85 -1.57
N PHE A 72 -13.21 8.76 -1.33
CA PHE A 72 -14.30 9.03 -2.26
C PHE A 72 -13.74 9.34 -3.65
N PHE A 73 -14.36 8.80 -4.70
CA PHE A 73 -13.94 8.93 -6.10
C PHE A 73 -12.60 8.29 -6.50
N LYS A 74 -11.82 7.75 -5.55
CA LYS A 74 -10.59 6.98 -5.82
C LYS A 74 -10.76 5.77 -6.76
N PRO A 75 -11.93 5.09 -6.87
CA PRO A 75 -12.12 4.04 -7.88
C PRO A 75 -11.81 4.47 -9.31
N VAL A 76 -12.10 5.74 -9.67
CA VAL A 76 -11.89 6.24 -11.04
C VAL A 76 -10.41 6.22 -11.42
N ASN A 77 -9.53 6.56 -10.50
CA ASN A 77 -8.08 6.47 -10.71
C ASN A 77 -7.65 5.03 -11.02
N HIS A 78 -8.24 4.05 -10.34
CA HIS A 78 -7.93 2.64 -10.59
C HIS A 78 -8.50 2.17 -11.93
N LEU A 79 -9.69 2.60 -12.34
CA LEU A 79 -10.23 2.30 -13.67
C LEU A 79 -9.34 2.86 -14.78
N GLN A 80 -8.84 4.10 -14.62
CA GLN A 80 -7.87 4.68 -15.56
C GLN A 80 -6.58 3.88 -15.62
N LEU A 81 -6.04 3.45 -14.47
CA LEU A 81 -4.84 2.62 -14.42
C LEU A 81 -5.05 1.24 -15.06
N ALA A 82 -6.22 0.63 -14.89
CA ALA A 82 -6.59 -0.61 -15.55
C ALA A 82 -6.66 -0.43 -17.07
N SER A 83 -7.30 0.64 -17.56
CA SER A 83 -7.37 0.97 -18.99
C SER A 83 -5.98 1.17 -19.58
N LYS A 84 -5.13 1.99 -18.95
CA LYS A 84 -3.75 2.23 -19.41
C LYS A 84 -2.93 0.94 -19.49
N ALA A 85 -3.10 0.04 -18.51
CA ALA A 85 -2.44 -1.25 -18.54
C ALA A 85 -2.95 -2.13 -19.69
N PHE A 86 -4.27 -2.14 -19.93
CA PHE A 86 -4.88 -2.86 -21.05
C PHE A 86 -4.38 -2.36 -22.41
N ASP A 87 -4.17 -1.06 -22.57
CA ASP A 87 -3.68 -0.46 -23.82
C ASP A 87 -2.18 -0.71 -24.06
N ASN A 88 -1.40 -1.00 -23.01
CA ASN A 88 0.03 -1.26 -23.12
C ASN A 88 0.33 -2.69 -23.60
N LYS A 89 0.23 -2.93 -24.91
CA LYS A 89 0.47 -4.24 -25.54
C LYS A 89 1.94 -4.69 -25.54
N LEU A 90 2.88 -3.81 -25.22
CA LEU A 90 4.32 -4.12 -25.13
C LEU A 90 4.74 -4.63 -23.75
N MET A 91 3.85 -4.52 -22.74
CA MET A 91 4.12 -5.03 -21.41
C MET A 91 4.10 -6.56 -21.40
N ASP A 92 4.97 -7.16 -20.57
CA ASP A 92 4.90 -8.60 -20.25
C ASP A 92 3.44 -9.02 -19.95
N PRO A 93 2.89 -10.05 -20.61
CA PRO A 93 1.47 -10.39 -20.50
C PRO A 93 1.02 -10.69 -19.06
N ILE A 94 1.88 -11.29 -18.24
CA ILE A 94 1.57 -11.59 -16.84
C ILE A 94 1.52 -10.29 -16.04
N LEU A 95 2.50 -9.40 -16.22
CA LEU A 95 2.50 -8.08 -15.57
C LEU A 95 1.31 -7.22 -16.01
N GLN A 96 0.94 -7.28 -17.29
CA GLN A 96 -0.22 -6.58 -17.83
C GLN A 96 -1.50 -7.07 -17.18
N PHE A 97 -1.76 -8.38 -17.27
CA PHE A 97 -2.96 -9.00 -16.73
C PHE A 97 -3.11 -8.76 -15.23
N THR A 98 -2.05 -8.99 -14.46
CA THR A 98 -2.06 -8.76 -13.01
C THR A 98 -2.25 -7.28 -12.65
N THR A 99 -1.72 -6.34 -13.46
CA THR A 99 -1.96 -4.90 -13.25
C THR A 99 -3.41 -4.53 -13.49
N ILE A 100 -4.05 -5.10 -14.52
CA ILE A 100 -5.48 -4.89 -14.82
C ILE A 100 -6.32 -5.44 -13.66
N VAL A 101 -6.14 -6.72 -13.31
CA VAL A 101 -6.91 -7.39 -12.24
C VAL A 101 -6.73 -6.67 -10.90
N ARG A 102 -5.50 -6.25 -10.57
CA ARG A 102 -5.21 -5.48 -9.36
C ARG A 102 -6.05 -4.21 -9.28
N ASN A 103 -6.03 -3.43 -10.35
CA ASN A 103 -6.73 -2.15 -10.38
C ASN A 103 -8.25 -2.32 -10.43
N LEU A 104 -8.78 -3.30 -11.16
CA LEU A 104 -10.22 -3.61 -11.13
C LEU A 104 -10.66 -4.08 -9.74
N GLY A 105 -9.86 -4.91 -9.06
CA GLY A 105 -10.08 -5.31 -7.67
C GLY A 105 -10.14 -4.11 -6.73
N TYR A 106 -9.19 -3.18 -6.84
CA TYR A 106 -9.18 -1.95 -6.03
C TYR A 106 -10.33 -1.00 -6.37
N ALA A 107 -10.73 -0.89 -7.65
CA ALA A 107 -11.89 -0.11 -8.05
C ALA A 107 -13.18 -0.68 -7.43
N GLY A 108 -13.38 -2.00 -7.49
CA GLY A 108 -14.52 -2.68 -6.86
C GLY A 108 -14.52 -2.51 -5.34
N TYR A 109 -13.38 -2.73 -4.69
CA TYR A 109 -13.19 -2.51 -3.25
C TYR A 109 -13.60 -1.10 -2.85
N LEU A 110 -13.02 -0.08 -3.49
CA LEU A 110 -13.23 1.32 -3.12
C LEU A 110 -14.63 1.83 -3.48
N THR A 111 -15.28 1.25 -4.49
CA THR A 111 -16.68 1.56 -4.82
C THR A 111 -17.60 1.07 -3.70
N ILE A 112 -17.41 -0.17 -3.25
CA ILE A 112 -18.15 -0.70 -2.10
C ILE A 112 -17.80 0.07 -0.82
N ASP A 113 -16.54 0.47 -0.65
CA ASP A 113 -16.08 1.29 0.48
C ASP A 113 -16.83 2.63 0.56
N ALA A 114 -17.15 3.25 -0.59
CA ALA A 114 -17.96 4.46 -0.66
C ALA A 114 -19.43 4.21 -0.26
N ILE A 115 -20.02 3.06 -0.62
CA ILE A 115 -21.36 2.69 -0.16
C ILE A 115 -21.34 2.48 1.37
N VAL A 116 -20.30 1.82 1.90
CA VAL A 116 -20.13 1.68 3.35
C VAL A 116 -19.96 3.04 4.03
N PHE A 117 -19.27 3.98 3.40
CA PHE A 117 -19.17 5.36 3.89
C PHE A 117 -20.54 6.05 3.98
N PHE A 118 -21.40 5.89 2.97
CA PHE A 118 -22.77 6.42 3.02
C PHE A 118 -23.63 5.78 4.11
N LYS A 119 -23.39 4.51 4.46
CA LYS A 119 -24.00 3.90 5.65
C LYS A 119 -23.51 4.54 6.96
N LEU A 120 -22.23 4.91 7.04
CA LEU A 120 -21.68 5.60 8.21
C LEU A 120 -22.23 7.02 8.35
N LEU A 121 -22.54 7.69 7.24
CA LEU A 121 -23.21 9.01 7.22
C LEU A 121 -24.71 8.96 7.57
N GLY A 122 -25.32 7.77 7.63
CA GLY A 122 -26.76 7.62 7.84
C GLY A 122 -27.62 7.86 6.59
N ILE A 123 -27.00 8.05 5.41
CA ILE A 123 -27.71 8.18 4.12
C ILE A 123 -28.34 6.84 3.73
N ILE A 124 -27.66 5.73 4.02
CA ILE A 124 -28.15 4.37 3.81
C ILE A 124 -28.35 3.70 5.16
N ASP A 125 -29.49 3.04 5.36
CA ASP A 125 -29.76 2.27 6.58
C ASP A 125 -28.62 1.27 6.88
N LYS A 126 -28.16 1.27 8.13
CA LYS A 126 -27.11 0.39 8.65
C LYS A 126 -27.43 -1.10 8.44
N LYS A 127 -28.70 -1.51 8.48
CA LYS A 127 -29.16 -2.89 8.28
C LYS A 127 -29.17 -3.32 6.80
N LYS A 128 -29.25 -2.36 5.86
CA LYS A 128 -29.30 -2.65 4.43
C LYS A 128 -27.93 -3.11 3.92
N TYR A 129 -27.88 -4.22 3.18
CA TYR A 129 -26.63 -4.82 2.67
C TYR A 129 -25.60 -5.12 3.80
N PRO A 130 -25.87 -6.11 4.68
CA PRO A 130 -25.00 -6.42 5.82
C PRO A 130 -23.60 -6.92 5.39
N ASN A 131 -23.50 -7.54 4.21
CA ASN A 131 -22.28 -8.18 3.74
C ASN A 131 -21.34 -7.27 2.93
N LEU A 132 -21.63 -5.97 2.78
CA LEU A 132 -20.78 -5.05 1.99
C LEU A 132 -19.32 -5.05 2.43
N GLY A 133 -19.07 -5.08 3.75
CA GLY A 133 -17.70 -5.18 4.28
C GLY A 133 -16.96 -6.42 3.78
N LYS A 134 -17.63 -7.58 3.78
CA LYS A 134 -17.06 -8.84 3.28
C LYS A 134 -16.81 -8.78 1.77
N TYR A 135 -17.75 -8.23 0.98
CA TYR A 135 -17.55 -8.08 -0.46
C TYR A 135 -16.40 -7.11 -0.80
N ALA A 136 -16.31 -5.98 -0.11
CA ALA A 136 -15.19 -5.05 -0.22
C ALA A 136 -13.85 -5.78 0.04
N SER A 137 -13.76 -6.56 1.11
CA SER A 137 -12.55 -7.32 1.43
C SER A 137 -12.21 -8.39 0.40
N ARG A 138 -13.19 -9.03 -0.25
CA ARG A 138 -12.95 -9.99 -1.35
C ARG A 138 -12.35 -9.32 -2.58
N PHE A 139 -12.88 -8.16 -2.99
CA PHE A 139 -12.31 -7.39 -4.08
C PHE A 139 -10.91 -6.86 -3.74
N TRP A 140 -10.69 -6.46 -2.49
CA TRP A 140 -9.37 -6.05 -2.03
C TRP A 140 -8.37 -7.21 -2.07
N LEU A 141 -8.76 -8.40 -1.59
CA LEU A 141 -7.95 -9.62 -1.65
C LEU A 141 -7.62 -10.02 -3.08
N LEU A 142 -8.59 -9.97 -4.01
CA LEU A 142 -8.33 -10.22 -5.43
C LEU A 142 -7.22 -9.31 -5.97
N GLY A 143 -7.28 -8.02 -5.62
CA GLY A 143 -6.26 -7.07 -6.04
C GLY A 143 -4.88 -7.33 -5.41
N LEU A 144 -4.85 -7.79 -4.16
CA LEU A 144 -3.62 -8.17 -3.46
C LEU A 144 -2.98 -9.43 -4.07
N ILE A 145 -3.77 -10.47 -4.36
CA ILE A 145 -3.27 -11.68 -5.03
C ILE A 145 -2.63 -11.33 -6.37
N ALA A 146 -3.28 -10.50 -7.18
CA ALA A 146 -2.69 -10.02 -8.43
C ALA A 146 -1.39 -9.22 -8.18
N GLY A 147 -1.35 -8.39 -7.13
CA GLY A 147 -0.14 -7.67 -6.72
C GLY A 147 1.03 -8.57 -6.29
N LEU A 148 0.75 -9.66 -5.59
CA LEU A 148 1.74 -10.67 -5.21
C LEU A 148 2.34 -11.34 -6.45
N ILE A 149 1.48 -11.82 -7.37
CA ILE A 149 1.92 -12.44 -8.63
C ILE A 149 2.75 -11.45 -9.46
N ASN A 150 2.31 -10.20 -9.55
CA ASN A 150 3.03 -9.13 -10.25
C ASN A 150 4.44 -8.92 -9.67
N SER A 151 4.56 -8.82 -8.33
CA SER A 151 5.85 -8.62 -7.67
C SER A 151 6.78 -9.82 -7.85
N LEU A 152 6.24 -11.05 -7.77
CA LEU A 152 7.01 -12.28 -8.03
C LEU A 152 7.51 -12.34 -9.48
N ARG A 153 6.66 -11.98 -10.46
CA ARG A 153 7.06 -11.92 -11.87
C ARG A 153 8.18 -10.91 -12.11
N ILE A 154 8.11 -9.72 -11.50
CA ILE A 154 9.19 -8.72 -11.60
C ILE A 154 10.49 -9.28 -11.00
N ILE A 155 10.44 -9.87 -9.81
CA ILE A 155 11.63 -10.43 -9.15
C ILE A 155 12.25 -11.54 -10.02
N TYR A 156 11.42 -12.44 -10.55
CA TYR A 156 11.86 -13.51 -11.43
C TYR A 156 12.54 -12.94 -12.70
N SER A 157 11.86 -12.03 -13.41
CA SER A 157 12.39 -11.46 -14.66
C SER A 157 13.70 -10.71 -14.46
N LEU A 158 13.84 -9.96 -13.35
CA LEU A 158 15.08 -9.23 -13.05
C LEU A 158 16.23 -10.16 -12.66
N ASN A 159 15.97 -11.21 -11.87
CA ASN A 159 17.00 -12.19 -11.52
C ASN A 159 17.45 -13.00 -12.75
N SER A 160 16.52 -13.39 -13.64
CA SER A 160 16.86 -14.06 -14.90
C SER A 160 17.76 -13.17 -15.77
N TYR A 161 17.39 -11.89 -15.92
CA TYR A 161 18.20 -10.93 -16.67
C TYR A 161 19.61 -10.75 -16.09
N GLU A 162 19.74 -10.66 -14.77
CA GLU A 162 21.04 -10.55 -14.10
C GLU A 162 21.91 -11.79 -14.32
N ASN A 163 21.31 -12.99 -14.30
CA ASN A 163 22.03 -14.24 -14.57
C ASN A 163 22.48 -14.33 -16.04
N ASP A 164 21.62 -13.93 -16.98
CA ASP A 164 21.94 -13.93 -18.41
C ASP A 164 23.09 -12.94 -18.72
N GLN A 165 23.09 -11.77 -18.08
CA GLN A 165 24.19 -10.81 -18.22
C GLN A 165 25.52 -11.34 -17.66
N LYS A 166 25.51 -12.00 -16.50
CA LYS A 166 26.72 -12.61 -15.91
C LYS A 166 27.30 -13.67 -16.83
N ASN A 167 26.45 -14.57 -17.35
CA ASN A 167 26.88 -15.60 -18.30
C ASN A 167 27.46 -15.01 -19.59
N THR A 168 26.87 -13.92 -20.10
CA THR A 168 27.35 -13.23 -21.31
C THR A 168 28.65 -12.45 -21.06
N GLN A 169 28.85 -11.91 -19.86
CA GLN A 169 30.09 -11.24 -19.49
C GLN A 169 31.24 -12.22 -19.33
N ASP A 170 31.02 -13.39 -18.72
CA ASP A 170 32.02 -14.46 -18.64
C ASP A 170 32.49 -14.93 -20.03
N GLU A 171 31.64 -14.82 -21.06
CA GLU A 171 32.00 -15.08 -22.47
C GLU A 171 32.73 -13.90 -23.16
N LYS A 172 32.51 -12.65 -22.72
CA LYS A 172 33.03 -11.42 -23.35
C LYS A 172 34.32 -10.85 -22.75
N VAL A 173 34.90 -11.45 -21.70
CA VAL A 173 36.22 -11.08 -21.13
C VAL A 173 37.40 -11.22 -22.13
N LYS A 174 37.14 -11.44 -23.43
CA LYS A 174 38.19 -11.45 -24.46
C LYS A 174 38.39 -10.14 -25.22
N GLU A 175 37.46 -9.19 -25.28
CA GLU A 175 37.64 -8.00 -26.12
C GLU A 175 37.04 -6.71 -25.49
N THR A 176 37.95 -5.80 -25.14
CA THR A 176 37.79 -4.34 -24.97
C THR A 176 37.24 -3.83 -23.62
N GLU A 177 38.18 -3.30 -22.82
CA GLU A 177 37.96 -2.65 -21.52
C GLU A 177 38.04 -1.13 -21.69
N THR A 178 36.96 -0.38 -21.42
CA THR A 178 36.95 0.90 -20.64
C THR A 178 35.60 1.64 -20.70
N GLU A 179 34.83 1.55 -21.79
CA GLU A 179 33.51 2.20 -21.91
C GLU A 179 32.36 1.33 -21.35
N THR A 180 32.47 0.01 -21.46
CA THR A 180 31.47 -0.98 -21.03
C THR A 180 31.27 -1.03 -19.51
N GLU A 181 32.27 -0.66 -18.71
CA GLU A 181 32.21 -0.82 -17.25
C GLU A 181 31.30 0.17 -16.54
N THR A 182 31.22 1.41 -17.01
CA THR A 182 30.42 2.46 -16.36
C THR A 182 28.93 2.27 -16.62
N GLU A 183 28.56 1.87 -17.84
CA GLU A 183 27.18 1.51 -18.22
C GLU A 183 26.70 0.26 -17.45
N THR A 184 27.54 -0.77 -17.37
CA THR A 184 27.25 -2.01 -16.60
C THR A 184 26.98 -1.73 -15.11
N LYS A 185 27.78 -0.84 -14.48
CA LYS A 185 27.62 -0.47 -13.07
C LYS A 185 26.31 0.29 -12.85
N ALA A 186 25.95 1.22 -13.74
CA ALA A 186 24.68 1.95 -13.66
C ALA A 186 23.45 1.04 -13.82
N ASP A 187 23.51 0.09 -14.76
CA ASP A 187 22.44 -0.89 -14.98
C ASP A 187 22.28 -1.83 -13.78
N THR A 188 23.38 -2.30 -13.21
CA THR A 188 23.37 -3.14 -12.01
C THR A 188 22.74 -2.41 -10.81
N VAL A 189 23.07 -1.13 -10.62
CA VAL A 189 22.45 -0.32 -9.56
C VAL A 189 20.95 -0.15 -9.81
N ALA A 190 20.53 0.11 -11.04
CA ALA A 190 19.12 0.26 -11.40
C ALA A 190 18.32 -1.04 -11.20
N ILE A 191 18.90 -2.20 -11.56
CA ILE A 191 18.30 -3.52 -11.33
C ILE A 191 18.14 -3.79 -9.84
N ASN A 192 19.19 -3.57 -9.05
CA ASN A 192 19.16 -3.75 -7.61
C ASN A 192 18.10 -2.86 -6.93
N GLN A 193 17.94 -1.63 -7.39
CA GLN A 193 16.88 -0.74 -6.92
C GLN A 193 15.48 -1.28 -7.27
N LYS A 194 15.26 -1.74 -8.51
CA LYS A 194 13.98 -2.35 -8.93
C LYS A 194 13.68 -3.63 -8.15
N LEU A 195 14.68 -4.49 -7.91
CA LEU A 195 14.56 -5.69 -7.09
C LEU A 195 14.19 -5.36 -5.64
N TYR A 196 14.86 -4.37 -5.04
CA TYR A 196 14.53 -3.90 -3.71
C TYR A 196 13.09 -3.41 -3.62
N GLN A 197 12.64 -2.60 -4.59
CA GLN A 197 11.26 -2.10 -4.65
C GLN A 197 10.26 -3.26 -4.78
N ALA A 198 10.54 -4.23 -5.65
CA ALA A 198 9.66 -5.39 -5.85
C ALA A 198 9.57 -6.29 -4.61
N LYS A 199 10.70 -6.60 -3.95
CA LYS A 199 10.73 -7.37 -2.70
C LYS A 199 10.00 -6.65 -1.57
N ARG A 200 10.22 -5.34 -1.44
CA ARG A 200 9.52 -4.51 -0.45
C ARG A 200 8.01 -4.47 -0.71
N LYS A 201 7.60 -4.37 -1.98
CA LYS A 201 6.18 -4.41 -2.38
C LYS A 201 5.56 -5.78 -2.11
N LEU A 202 6.30 -6.87 -2.34
CA LEU A 202 5.88 -8.23 -2.00
C LEU A 202 5.59 -8.37 -0.50
N ILE A 203 6.53 -7.95 0.36
CA ILE A 203 6.35 -7.98 1.82
C ILE A 203 5.14 -7.16 2.24
N TRP A 204 4.99 -5.97 1.66
CA TRP A 204 3.82 -5.14 1.92
C TRP A 204 2.52 -5.87 1.56
N ASP A 205 2.41 -6.39 0.33
CA ASP A 205 1.19 -7.05 -0.14
C ASP A 205 0.89 -8.33 0.64
N LEU A 206 1.90 -9.03 1.16
CA LEU A 206 1.72 -10.16 2.08
C LEU A 206 1.09 -9.71 3.41
N LEU A 207 1.57 -8.63 4.01
CA LEU A 207 1.00 -8.07 5.23
C LEU A 207 -0.43 -7.54 5.01
N ASP A 208 -0.68 -6.85 3.89
CA ASP A 208 -2.03 -6.42 3.56
C ASP A 208 -2.96 -7.61 3.23
N THR A 209 -2.43 -8.71 2.67
CA THR A 209 -3.17 -9.98 2.48
C THR A 209 -3.52 -10.62 3.81
N PHE A 210 -2.59 -10.66 4.77
CA PHE A 210 -2.87 -11.09 6.14
C PHE A 210 -4.02 -10.30 6.77
N ILE A 211 -4.04 -8.97 6.61
CA ILE A 211 -5.14 -8.12 7.10
C ILE A 211 -6.45 -8.46 6.38
N ALA A 212 -6.42 -8.62 5.05
CA ALA A 212 -7.60 -8.92 4.24
C ALA A 212 -8.21 -10.28 4.63
N LEU A 213 -7.40 -11.31 4.83
CA LEU A 213 -7.85 -12.64 5.24
C LEU A 213 -8.47 -12.66 6.64
N ASN A 214 -7.92 -11.91 7.59
CA ASN A 214 -8.56 -11.72 8.91
C ASN A 214 -9.90 -10.96 8.78
N SER A 215 -9.99 -9.96 7.90
CA SER A 215 -11.26 -9.24 7.67
C SER A 215 -12.35 -10.09 7.00
N LEU A 216 -11.94 -11.19 6.36
CA LEU A 216 -12.82 -12.17 5.73
C LEU A 216 -13.18 -13.33 6.65
N ASP A 217 -12.69 -13.34 7.89
CA ASP A 217 -12.90 -14.43 8.85
C ASP A 217 -12.31 -15.77 8.37
N ILE A 218 -11.24 -15.70 7.56
CA ILE A 218 -10.47 -16.87 7.10
C ILE A 218 -9.33 -17.15 8.08
N LEU A 219 -8.66 -16.07 8.51
CA LEU A 219 -7.68 -16.11 9.59
C LEU A 219 -8.30 -15.51 10.86
N HIS A 220 -7.85 -15.98 12.02
CA HIS A 220 -8.42 -15.64 13.33
C HIS A 220 -7.33 -15.11 14.29
N PHE A 221 -6.49 -14.19 13.81
CA PHE A 221 -5.48 -13.54 14.63
C PHE A 221 -6.07 -12.41 15.48
N THR A 222 -5.30 -11.95 16.46
CA THR A 222 -5.77 -10.95 17.42
C THR A 222 -5.87 -9.56 16.78
N GLU A 223 -6.69 -8.67 17.37
CA GLU A 223 -6.76 -7.26 16.96
C GLU A 223 -5.39 -6.57 16.99
N GLY A 224 -4.51 -6.99 17.90
CA GLY A 224 -3.13 -6.52 17.99
C GLY A 224 -2.29 -6.91 16.79
N ASP A 225 -2.32 -8.17 16.37
CA ASP A 225 -1.54 -8.66 15.22
C ASP A 225 -1.94 -7.93 13.93
N VAL A 226 -3.26 -7.78 13.71
CA VAL A 226 -3.80 -7.07 12.56
C VAL A 226 -3.51 -5.56 12.64
N GLY A 227 -3.54 -4.99 13.85
CA GLY A 227 -3.11 -3.62 14.13
C GLY A 227 -1.65 -3.39 13.75
N LEU A 228 -0.75 -4.25 14.21
CA LEU A 228 0.69 -4.17 13.95
C LEU A 228 1.00 -4.28 12.45
N ALA A 229 0.41 -5.26 11.76
CA ALA A 229 0.58 -5.42 10.32
C ALA A 229 0.18 -4.15 9.56
N GLY A 230 -0.95 -3.54 9.95
CA GLY A 230 -1.42 -2.30 9.33
C GLY A 230 -0.57 -1.07 9.68
N VAL A 231 0.04 -1.01 10.86
CA VAL A 231 1.04 0.02 11.22
C VAL A 231 2.26 -0.11 10.31
N ILE A 232 2.82 -1.31 10.16
CA ILE A 232 3.99 -1.58 9.33
C ILE A 232 3.72 -1.16 7.87
N THR A 233 2.63 -1.63 7.25
CA THR A 233 2.32 -1.27 5.84
C THR A 233 1.96 0.21 5.66
N SER A 234 1.52 0.90 6.73
CA SER A 234 1.31 2.35 6.70
C SER A 234 2.61 3.12 6.74
N LEU A 235 3.55 2.73 7.61
CA LEU A 235 4.88 3.34 7.71
C LEU A 235 5.68 3.17 6.42
N LEU A 236 5.67 1.96 5.84
CA LEU A 236 6.30 1.73 4.53
C LEU A 236 5.74 2.72 3.48
N GLY A 237 4.43 2.89 3.42
CA GLY A 237 3.85 3.81 2.45
C GLY A 237 4.11 5.28 2.74
N LEU A 238 4.13 5.68 4.01
CA LEU A 238 4.47 7.05 4.38
C LEU A 238 5.93 7.38 4.03
N GLN A 239 6.85 6.41 4.21
CA GLN A 239 8.24 6.58 3.80
C GLN A 239 8.37 6.82 2.29
N ASP A 240 7.63 6.08 1.45
CA ASP A 240 7.67 6.27 0.00
C ASP A 240 7.12 7.64 -0.40
N LEU A 241 5.99 8.03 0.18
CA LEU A 241 5.36 9.32 -0.06
C LEU A 241 6.24 10.48 0.43
N TRP A 242 6.98 10.30 1.53
CA TRP A 242 7.88 11.31 2.09
C TRP A 242 9.13 11.48 1.23
N LYS A 243 9.68 10.39 0.69
CA LYS A 243 10.78 10.44 -0.28
C LYS A 243 10.36 11.14 -1.57
N ALA A 244 9.11 10.99 -1.98
CA ALA A 244 8.54 11.66 -3.16
C ALA A 244 8.05 13.11 -2.91
N THR A 245 8.26 13.67 -1.72
CA THR A 245 7.92 15.07 -1.38
C THR A 245 9.16 15.93 -1.37
#